data_AF-B6QSP2-F1
#
_entry.id   AF-B6QSP2-F1
#
_cell.length_a   1.000
_cell.length_b   1.000
_cell.length_c   1.000
_cell.angle_alpha   90.00
_cell.angle_beta   90.00
_cell.angle_gamma   90.00
#
_symmetry.space_group_name_H-M   'P 1'
#
loop_
_entity.id
_entity.type
_entity.pdbx_description
1 polymer ?
#
loop_
_entity_poly.entity_id
_entity_poly.type
_entity_poly.pdbx_seq_one_letter_code
_entity_poly.pdbx_strand_id
1 'polypeptide(L)'
;MDHFPIIHNPIYPPIRVPVLGSRNKRYVYDHKGFYGYPERAGFDLSVLKTREIPEGKYSDDVASFLQAWLFFGLFEELLSSASEFVREVLFEKGQFGKPTPPDVTLSIAILGETLSHARNLAYYIAPGSKQEGIWTPDCNPPWESEQLIQSLKLLDHLGRAFLMPWGSVYSLTQRLEERGFCRSEIKFLGGYTISSAYFASCISRYKKGNHVNCTETKCITYQVTSEYRSMQVNDKDCIDSHCGLEVDTDKLSSLLRKGATPVSVRSIEGDSEKVKIEIKDSALVDQYVAISHVWSDRLGNPEANALYCCQLQRTQEMVDGLGHITESSDPVRFWIDTLCIPVQNEQDRRLAISDMAKYYSEASCVLVLDADLMACSTMVSPNELLLRISLSTWMRRLWTLQEGALTKRLYFQFKDGTASLNDLVKEVNSQQSVANIHAYDPCFIF
;
A
#
# COMPACT_ATOMS: atom_id res chain seq x y z
N MET A 1 -11.81 -4.08 -20.49
CA MET A 1 -10.52 -4.69 -20.13
C MET A 1 -10.21 -4.22 -18.73
N ASP A 2 -10.29 -5.11 -17.75
CA ASP A 2 -9.87 -4.79 -16.38
C ASP A 2 -8.43 -5.30 -16.23
N HIS A 3 -7.50 -4.50 -16.74
CA HIS A 3 -6.04 -4.71 -16.63
C HIS A 3 -5.50 -4.23 -15.28
N PHE A 4 -6.37 -3.62 -14.47
CA PHE A 4 -6.13 -3.25 -13.09
C PHE A 4 -7.08 -4.01 -12.18
N PRO A 5 -6.66 -4.37 -10.95
CA PRO A 5 -7.60 -4.81 -9.93
C PRO A 5 -8.70 -3.75 -9.79
N ILE A 6 -9.95 -4.17 -9.73
CA ILE A 6 -11.08 -3.25 -9.56
C ILE A 6 -11.19 -2.95 -8.07
N ILE A 7 -11.07 -1.67 -7.70
CA ILE A 7 -11.30 -1.19 -6.34
C ILE A 7 -12.75 -1.46 -5.96
N HIS A 8 -12.97 -1.93 -4.73
CA HIS A 8 -14.32 -2.13 -4.24
C HIS A 8 -15.00 -0.76 -4.02
N ASN A 9 -16.14 -0.53 -4.67
CA ASN A 9 -16.85 0.76 -4.67
C ASN A 9 -15.94 1.95 -5.03
N PRO A 10 -15.37 1.97 -6.25
CA PRO A 10 -14.44 3.02 -6.63
C PRO A 10 -15.21 4.35 -6.73
N ILE A 11 -14.62 5.43 -6.22
CA ILE A 11 -15.33 6.71 -6.20
C ILE A 11 -15.48 7.31 -7.61
N TYR A 12 -14.57 6.95 -8.51
CA TYR A 12 -14.71 7.21 -9.93
C TYR A 12 -15.03 5.90 -10.65
N PRO A 13 -15.83 5.94 -11.73
CA PRO A 13 -15.94 4.77 -12.59
C PRO A 13 -14.53 4.35 -13.04
N PRO A 14 -14.23 3.04 -13.13
CA PRO A 14 -12.95 2.58 -13.65
C PRO A 14 -12.63 3.26 -14.98
N ILE A 15 -11.39 3.76 -15.14
CA ILE A 15 -10.95 4.32 -16.43
C ILE A 15 -11.09 3.22 -17.47
N ARG A 16 -11.97 3.47 -18.44
CA ARG A 16 -12.06 2.66 -19.64
C ARG A 16 -11.09 3.24 -20.65
N VAL A 17 -9.96 2.58 -20.83
CA VAL A 17 -9.03 2.92 -21.92
C VAL A 17 -9.74 2.59 -23.23
N PRO A 18 -10.11 3.59 -24.05
CA PRO A 18 -10.80 3.33 -25.31
C PRO A 18 -9.85 2.67 -26.31
N VAL A 19 -10.34 1.69 -27.08
CA VAL A 19 -9.60 1.19 -28.25
C VAL A 19 -9.72 2.23 -29.36
N LEU A 20 -8.70 3.08 -29.51
CA LEU A 20 -8.68 4.22 -30.40
C LEU A 20 -8.70 3.81 -31.89
N GLY A 21 -8.12 2.65 -32.23
CA GLY A 21 -8.15 2.10 -33.58
C GLY A 21 -9.56 1.78 -34.11
N SER A 22 -10.56 1.63 -33.22
CA SER A 22 -11.96 1.45 -33.62
C SER A 22 -12.65 2.75 -34.05
N ARG A 23 -12.13 3.92 -33.64
CA ARG A 23 -12.67 5.24 -33.97
C ARG A 23 -11.98 5.86 -35.18
N ASN A 24 -10.67 5.69 -35.25
CA ASN A 24 -9.84 6.16 -36.36
C ASN A 24 -9.16 4.94 -36.99
N LYS A 25 -9.79 4.37 -38.03
CA LYS A 25 -9.29 3.18 -38.76
C LYS A 25 -7.93 3.37 -39.44
N ARG A 26 -7.36 4.58 -39.37
CA ARG A 26 -6.05 4.90 -39.93
C ARG A 26 -4.93 4.06 -39.35
N TYR A 27 -4.96 3.81 -38.04
CA TYR A 27 -3.95 3.01 -37.34
C TYR A 27 -4.62 1.77 -36.74
N VAL A 28 -4.75 0.75 -37.58
CA VAL A 28 -5.03 -0.62 -37.16
C VAL A 28 -3.71 -1.38 -37.24
N TYR A 29 -3.38 -2.16 -36.21
CA TYR A 29 -2.17 -2.96 -36.26
C TYR A 29 -2.29 -4.01 -37.36
N ASP A 30 -1.26 -4.13 -38.21
CA ASP A 30 -1.35 -4.90 -39.46
C ASP A 30 -0.85 -6.34 -39.35
N HIS A 31 -0.47 -6.77 -38.14
CA HIS A 31 0.02 -8.12 -37.82
C HIS A 31 1.28 -8.54 -38.60
N LYS A 32 2.01 -7.60 -39.22
CA LYS A 32 3.20 -7.87 -40.04
C LYS A 32 4.52 -7.62 -39.30
N GLY A 33 4.51 -7.82 -37.98
CA GLY A 33 5.66 -7.66 -37.10
C GLY A 33 5.84 -6.24 -36.56
N PHE A 34 6.31 -6.16 -35.31
CA PHE A 34 6.31 -4.94 -34.51
C PHE A 34 7.17 -3.80 -35.09
N TYR A 35 8.38 -4.10 -35.56
CA TYR A 35 9.39 -3.09 -35.94
C TYR A 35 8.99 -2.21 -37.10
N GLY A 36 8.51 -2.80 -38.19
CA GLY A 36 8.24 -2.08 -39.42
C GLY A 36 6.89 -1.36 -39.41
N TYR A 37 6.11 -1.49 -38.33
CA TYR A 37 4.78 -0.91 -38.26
C TYR A 37 4.75 0.62 -38.45
N PRO A 38 5.65 1.43 -37.85
CA PRO A 38 5.65 2.88 -38.06
C PRO A 38 5.78 3.29 -39.53
N GLU A 39 6.72 2.66 -40.25
CA GLU A 39 6.97 2.92 -41.66
C GLU A 39 5.77 2.49 -42.52
N ARG A 40 5.21 1.31 -42.24
CA ARG A 40 4.02 0.79 -42.94
C ARG A 40 2.75 1.60 -42.65
N ALA A 41 2.64 2.13 -41.44
CA ALA A 41 1.58 3.04 -41.03
C ALA A 41 1.78 4.47 -41.58
N GLY A 42 2.92 4.76 -42.20
CA GLY A 42 3.27 6.07 -42.72
C GLY A 42 3.41 7.13 -41.62
N PHE A 43 3.79 6.72 -40.40
CA PHE A 43 3.94 7.61 -39.27
C PHE A 43 5.39 8.13 -39.16
N ASP A 44 5.55 9.44 -39.14
CA ASP A 44 6.86 10.07 -38.97
C ASP A 44 7.31 10.02 -37.50
N LEU A 45 8.26 9.14 -37.19
CA LEU A 45 8.83 8.98 -35.85
C LEU A 45 9.59 10.22 -35.35
N SER A 46 9.95 11.15 -36.23
CA SER A 46 10.58 12.41 -35.81
C SER A 46 9.69 13.24 -34.87
N VAL A 47 8.37 13.08 -35.00
CA VAL A 47 7.34 13.71 -34.17
C VAL A 47 7.43 13.28 -32.69
N LEU A 48 7.97 12.08 -32.41
CA LEU A 48 8.15 11.60 -31.04
C LEU A 48 9.46 12.08 -30.40
N LYS A 49 10.38 12.67 -31.17
CA LYS A 49 11.72 13.09 -30.70
C LYS A 49 11.75 14.49 -30.09
N THR A 50 10.71 15.29 -30.27
CA THR A 50 10.63 16.65 -29.72
C THR A 50 10.14 16.61 -28.27
N ARG A 51 11.04 16.92 -27.32
CA ARG A 51 10.76 17.01 -25.87
C ARG A 51 9.78 18.13 -25.46
N GLU A 52 9.38 18.97 -26.40
CA GLU A 52 8.37 20.01 -26.18
C GLU A 52 7.05 19.55 -26.82
N ILE A 53 6.14 19.04 -25.99
CA ILE A 53 4.77 18.75 -26.41
C ILE A 53 3.88 19.78 -25.72
N PRO A 54 3.39 20.80 -26.44
CA PRO A 54 2.51 21.82 -25.87
C PRO A 54 1.21 21.20 -25.36
N GLU A 55 0.70 21.71 -24.23
CA GLU A 55 -0.62 21.34 -23.70
C GLU A 55 -1.69 21.39 -24.80
N GLY A 56 -2.49 20.32 -24.93
CA GLY A 56 -3.62 20.24 -25.86
C GLY A 56 -3.36 19.58 -27.22
N LYS A 57 -2.19 18.94 -27.44
CA LYS A 57 -1.82 18.31 -28.72
C LYS A 57 -1.59 16.79 -28.72
N TYR A 58 -2.07 16.04 -27.73
CA TYR A 58 -2.33 14.60 -27.99
C TYR A 58 -3.56 14.51 -28.90
N SER A 59 -3.35 14.60 -30.22
CA SER A 59 -4.42 14.30 -31.15
C SER A 59 -4.77 12.82 -31.02
N ASP A 60 -6.05 12.48 -31.16
CA ASP A 60 -6.51 11.09 -31.22
C ASP A 60 -5.69 10.26 -32.23
N ASP A 61 -5.11 10.90 -33.25
CA ASP A 61 -4.26 10.31 -34.28
C ASP A 61 -2.95 9.72 -33.71
N VAL A 62 -2.18 10.49 -32.93
CA VAL A 62 -0.91 10.03 -32.33
C VAL A 62 -1.19 8.95 -31.27
N ALA A 63 -2.21 9.15 -30.43
CA ALA A 63 -2.58 8.16 -29.43
C ALA A 63 -3.09 6.84 -30.07
N SER A 64 -3.84 6.93 -31.18
CA SER A 64 -4.26 5.75 -31.96
C SER A 64 -3.06 4.99 -32.54
N PHE A 65 -2.09 5.72 -33.11
CA PHE A 65 -0.87 5.13 -33.63
C PHE A 65 -0.07 4.42 -32.54
N LEU A 66 0.18 5.09 -31.41
CA LEU A 66 0.93 4.51 -30.29
C LEU A 66 0.21 3.31 -29.68
N GLN A 67 -1.12 3.35 -29.58
CA GLN A 67 -1.89 2.20 -29.09
C GLN A 67 -1.83 1.02 -30.08
N ALA A 68 -1.99 1.26 -31.38
CA ALA A 68 -1.85 0.22 -32.39
C ALA A 68 -0.46 -0.42 -32.38
N TRP A 69 0.58 0.41 -32.31
CA TRP A 69 1.95 -0.05 -32.36
C TRP A 69 2.42 -0.68 -31.04
N LEU A 70 2.40 0.10 -29.96
CA LEU A 70 3.06 -0.25 -28.71
C LEU A 70 2.23 -1.16 -27.81
N PHE A 71 0.90 -1.04 -27.87
CA PHE A 71 0.03 -1.93 -27.12
C PHE A 71 -0.26 -3.19 -27.94
N PHE A 72 -0.99 -3.08 -29.06
CA PHE A 72 -1.39 -4.26 -29.83
C PHE A 72 -0.23 -4.95 -30.54
N GLY A 73 0.69 -4.17 -31.10
CA GLY A 73 1.84 -4.75 -31.79
C GLY A 73 2.82 -5.46 -30.88
N LEU A 74 3.15 -4.87 -29.72
CA LEU A 74 4.02 -5.54 -28.75
C LEU A 74 3.33 -6.75 -28.13
N PHE A 75 2.03 -6.63 -27.83
CA PHE A 75 1.24 -7.73 -27.29
C PHE A 75 1.27 -8.94 -28.22
N GLU A 76 1.10 -8.75 -29.53
CA GLU A 76 1.19 -9.83 -30.50
C GLU A 76 2.61 -10.37 -30.69
N GLU A 77 3.63 -9.50 -30.69
CA GLU A 77 5.02 -9.93 -30.79
C GLU A 77 5.40 -10.83 -29.58
N LEU A 78 5.00 -10.46 -28.37
CA LEU A 78 5.29 -11.19 -27.13
C LEU A 78 4.39 -12.42 -26.90
N LEU A 79 3.13 -12.38 -27.35
CA LEU A 79 2.13 -13.43 -27.11
C LEU A 79 1.78 -14.24 -28.36
N SER A 80 2.60 -14.17 -29.41
CA SER A 80 2.50 -15.02 -30.59
C SER A 80 2.57 -16.54 -30.30
N SER A 81 2.90 -16.93 -29.05
CA SER A 81 2.79 -18.28 -28.52
C SER A 81 1.55 -18.55 -27.63
N ALA A 82 0.75 -17.54 -27.27
CA ALA A 82 -0.42 -17.65 -26.42
C ALA A 82 -1.71 -17.75 -27.26
N SER A 83 -2.62 -18.64 -26.85
CA SER A 83 -3.69 -19.18 -27.70
C SER A 83 -4.71 -18.18 -28.24
N GLU A 84 -5.37 -18.60 -29.34
CA GLU A 84 -6.47 -17.95 -30.07
C GLU A 84 -7.60 -17.40 -29.16
N PHE A 85 -7.76 -17.96 -27.96
CA PHE A 85 -8.70 -17.54 -26.92
C PHE A 85 -8.48 -16.09 -26.43
N VAL A 86 -7.22 -15.63 -26.35
CA VAL A 86 -6.89 -14.26 -25.93
C VAL A 86 -7.28 -13.24 -27.00
N ARG A 87 -7.21 -13.63 -28.29
CA ARG A 87 -7.66 -12.80 -29.42
C ARG A 87 -9.18 -12.58 -29.41
N GLU A 88 -9.99 -13.60 -29.16
CA GLU A 88 -11.45 -13.47 -29.26
C GLU A 88 -12.06 -12.56 -28.16
N VAL A 89 -11.51 -12.62 -26.93
CA VAL A 89 -12.02 -11.84 -25.79
C VAL A 89 -11.67 -10.34 -25.88
N LEU A 90 -10.51 -10.01 -26.46
CA LEU A 90 -9.98 -8.64 -26.46
C LEU A 90 -10.55 -7.75 -27.56
N PHE A 91 -10.87 -8.31 -28.72
CA PHE A 91 -11.22 -7.52 -29.91
C PHE A 91 -12.73 -7.29 -30.09
N GLU A 92 -13.62 -8.10 -29.49
CA GLU A 92 -15.05 -8.07 -29.84
C GLU A 92 -16.03 -7.49 -28.77
N LYS A 93 -15.63 -7.34 -27.49
CA LYS A 93 -16.58 -7.06 -26.38
C LYS A 93 -16.41 -5.74 -25.60
N GLY A 94 -15.57 -4.81 -26.04
CA GLY A 94 -15.31 -3.55 -25.32
C GLY A 94 -16.46 -2.53 -25.39
N GLN A 95 -16.98 -2.06 -24.25
CA GLN A 95 -17.98 -0.98 -24.18
C GLN A 95 -17.34 0.42 -24.05
N PHE A 96 -17.86 1.41 -24.81
CA PHE A 96 -17.20 2.67 -25.15
C PHE A 96 -17.72 3.91 -24.38
N GLY A 97 -16.81 4.68 -23.75
CA GLY A 97 -17.08 6.02 -23.20
C GLY A 97 -16.30 7.14 -23.92
N LYS A 98 -16.72 8.40 -23.80
CA LYS A 98 -16.01 9.58 -24.38
C LYS A 98 -14.86 10.01 -23.44
N PRO A 99 -13.61 10.17 -23.93
CA PRO A 99 -12.44 10.49 -23.10
C PRO A 99 -12.33 11.98 -22.76
N THR A 100 -11.72 12.31 -21.62
CA THR A 100 -11.23 13.65 -21.30
C THR A 100 -9.70 13.72 -21.51
N PRO A 101 -9.11 14.87 -21.89
CA PRO A 101 -7.66 14.99 -22.12
C PRO A 101 -6.77 14.50 -20.95
N PRO A 102 -7.14 14.71 -19.66
CA PRO A 102 -6.44 14.10 -18.53
C PRO A 102 -6.35 12.58 -18.52
N ASP A 103 -7.37 11.88 -19.02
CA ASP A 103 -7.43 10.42 -19.04
C ASP A 103 -6.49 9.83 -20.11
N VAL A 104 -6.25 10.58 -21.19
CA VAL A 104 -5.33 10.20 -22.27
C VAL A 104 -3.89 10.27 -21.78
N THR A 105 -3.49 11.36 -21.11
CA THR A 105 -2.14 11.50 -20.54
C THR A 105 -1.83 10.40 -19.52
N LEU A 106 -2.79 10.08 -18.65
CA LEU A 106 -2.64 9.01 -17.67
C LEU A 106 -2.51 7.63 -18.34
N SER A 107 -3.30 7.36 -19.39
CA SER A 107 -3.23 6.11 -20.14
C SER A 107 -1.87 5.91 -20.82
N ILE A 108 -1.29 6.98 -21.38
CA ILE A 108 0.03 6.95 -22.01
C ILE A 108 1.14 6.70 -20.99
N ALA A 109 1.06 7.33 -19.82
CA ALA A 109 2.04 7.15 -18.77
C ALA A 109 1.98 5.72 -18.16
N ILE A 110 0.77 5.16 -17.96
CA ILE A 110 0.59 3.76 -17.55
C ILE A 110 1.16 2.80 -18.61
N LEU A 111 0.92 3.07 -19.89
CA LEU A 111 1.47 2.27 -20.99
C LEU A 111 3.00 2.30 -20.95
N GLY A 112 3.62 3.48 -20.82
CA GLY A 112 5.08 3.62 -20.72
C GLY A 112 5.69 2.81 -19.56
N GLU A 113 5.06 2.84 -18.39
CA GLU A 113 5.46 2.03 -17.23
C GLU A 113 5.33 0.52 -17.49
N THR A 114 4.21 0.10 -18.06
CA THR A 114 3.94 -1.31 -18.41
C THR A 114 4.99 -1.84 -19.38
N LEU A 115 5.36 -1.05 -20.40
CA LEU A 115 6.38 -1.40 -21.39
C LEU A 115 7.78 -1.52 -20.75
N SER A 116 8.11 -0.63 -19.81
CA SER A 116 9.36 -0.68 -19.05
C SER A 116 9.47 -1.95 -18.18
N HIS A 117 8.37 -2.35 -17.53
CA HIS A 117 8.32 -3.60 -16.77
C HIS A 117 8.40 -4.83 -17.68
N ALA A 118 7.67 -4.86 -18.80
CA ALA A 118 7.74 -5.94 -19.78
C ALA A 118 9.16 -6.16 -20.30
N ARG A 119 9.92 -5.06 -20.52
CA ARG A 119 11.34 -5.10 -20.86
C ARG A 119 12.15 -5.83 -19.78
N ASN A 120 12.02 -5.43 -18.52
CA ASN A 120 12.77 -6.05 -17.41
C ASN A 120 12.43 -7.55 -17.26
N LEU A 121 11.16 -7.92 -17.46
CA LEU A 121 10.72 -9.31 -17.42
C LEU A 121 11.29 -10.14 -18.58
N ALA A 122 11.31 -9.58 -19.80
CA ALA A 122 11.93 -10.22 -20.96
C ALA A 122 13.43 -10.49 -20.76
N TYR A 123 14.14 -9.59 -20.06
CA TYR A 123 15.53 -9.82 -19.66
C TYR A 123 15.68 -11.00 -18.67
N TYR A 124 14.70 -11.21 -17.79
CA TYR A 124 14.78 -12.21 -16.72
C TYR A 124 14.46 -13.64 -17.21
N ILE A 125 13.46 -13.79 -18.09
CA ILE A 125 12.95 -15.09 -18.58
C ILE A 125 13.86 -15.69 -19.69
N ALA A 126 14.83 -14.93 -20.16
CA ALA A 126 15.85 -15.32 -21.13
C ALA A 126 16.58 -16.65 -20.80
N PRO A 127 16.65 -17.62 -21.73
CA PRO A 127 17.47 -18.81 -21.54
C PRO A 127 18.95 -18.41 -21.42
N GLY A 128 19.58 -18.68 -20.27
CA GLY A 128 20.98 -18.32 -19.98
C GLY A 128 21.19 -17.27 -18.88
N SER A 129 20.10 -16.74 -18.28
CA SER A 129 20.13 -15.67 -17.26
C SER A 129 20.62 -16.08 -15.86
N LYS A 130 21.05 -17.34 -15.64
CA LYS A 130 21.65 -17.80 -14.37
C LYS A 130 23.16 -17.48 -14.28
N GLN A 131 23.55 -16.23 -14.48
CA GLN A 131 24.86 -15.76 -13.99
C GLN A 131 24.64 -14.65 -12.99
N GLU A 132 25.13 -14.91 -11.78
CA GLU A 132 25.20 -13.96 -10.65
C GLU A 132 25.94 -12.69 -11.09
N GLY A 133 25.21 -11.67 -11.48
CA GLY A 133 25.79 -10.41 -11.92
C GLY A 133 24.73 -9.39 -12.30
N ILE A 134 24.80 -8.22 -11.66
CA ILE A 134 24.00 -7.05 -12.00
C ILE A 134 24.29 -6.67 -13.46
N TRP A 135 23.35 -6.89 -14.37
CA TRP A 135 23.49 -6.44 -15.76
C TRP A 135 23.39 -4.92 -15.82
N THR A 136 24.36 -4.28 -16.46
CA THR A 136 24.32 -2.84 -16.75
C THR A 136 23.64 -2.61 -18.10
N PRO A 137 22.96 -1.46 -18.32
CA PRO A 137 22.23 -1.13 -19.56
C PRO A 137 23.05 -1.18 -20.85
N ASP A 138 24.38 -1.26 -20.74
CA ASP A 138 25.33 -1.18 -21.85
C ASP A 138 25.77 -2.54 -22.39
N CYS A 139 25.33 -3.64 -21.77
CA CYS A 139 25.67 -4.98 -22.22
C CYS A 139 24.64 -5.44 -23.27
N ASN A 140 25.08 -5.70 -24.51
CA ASN A 140 24.25 -6.40 -25.51
C ASN A 140 24.04 -7.84 -25.02
N PRO A 141 22.80 -8.32 -24.91
CA PRO A 141 22.58 -9.67 -24.39
C PRO A 141 22.76 -10.71 -25.50
N PRO A 142 22.99 -11.99 -25.16
CA PRO A 142 23.57 -12.99 -26.05
C PRO A 142 22.57 -13.62 -27.04
N TRP A 143 21.58 -12.88 -27.54
CA TRP A 143 20.57 -13.40 -28.47
C TRP A 143 21.01 -13.28 -29.93
N GLU A 144 20.69 -14.32 -30.72
CA GLU A 144 20.90 -14.35 -32.18
C GLU A 144 19.85 -13.55 -32.98
N SER A 145 18.78 -13.07 -32.33
CA SER A 145 17.73 -12.25 -32.97
C SER A 145 18.08 -10.76 -32.86
N GLU A 146 18.73 -10.23 -33.91
CA GLU A 146 18.99 -8.79 -34.05
C GLU A 146 17.71 -7.95 -33.94
N GLN A 147 16.58 -8.51 -34.40
CA GLN A 147 15.26 -7.94 -34.21
C GLN A 147 14.99 -7.74 -32.72
N LEU A 148 14.90 -8.79 -31.88
CA LEU A 148 14.57 -8.68 -30.45
C LEU A 148 15.42 -7.62 -29.70
N ILE A 149 16.72 -7.52 -30.01
CA ILE A 149 17.62 -6.49 -29.46
C ILE A 149 17.14 -5.08 -29.82
N GLN A 150 16.75 -4.88 -31.08
CA GLN A 150 16.20 -3.61 -31.54
C GLN A 150 14.87 -3.29 -30.84
N SER A 151 14.02 -4.27 -30.46
CA SER A 151 12.75 -3.93 -29.75
C SER A 151 13.06 -3.51 -28.35
N LEU A 152 13.95 -4.23 -27.68
CA LEU A 152 14.32 -3.88 -26.31
C LEU A 152 14.97 -2.50 -26.25
N LYS A 153 15.77 -2.11 -27.25
CA LYS A 153 16.33 -0.75 -27.39
C LYS A 153 15.25 0.30 -27.69
N LEU A 154 14.28 -0.02 -28.54
CA LEU A 154 13.15 0.86 -28.84
C LEU A 154 12.22 1.02 -27.63
N LEU A 155 11.92 -0.07 -26.91
CA LEU A 155 11.16 -0.07 -25.65
C LEU A 155 11.88 0.71 -24.56
N ASP A 156 13.21 0.64 -24.49
CA ASP A 156 14.00 1.49 -23.62
C ASP A 156 13.88 2.97 -23.98
N HIS A 157 13.97 3.30 -25.27
CA HIS A 157 13.81 4.67 -25.75
C HIS A 157 12.41 5.23 -25.48
N LEU A 158 11.37 4.46 -25.79
CA LEU A 158 9.97 4.83 -25.56
C LEU A 158 9.65 4.87 -24.07
N GLY A 159 10.10 3.89 -23.30
CA GLY A 159 10.00 3.88 -21.85
C GLY A 159 10.57 5.15 -21.26
N ARG A 160 11.80 5.56 -21.63
CA ARG A 160 12.42 6.83 -21.18
C ARG A 160 11.70 8.07 -21.70
N ALA A 161 11.11 8.03 -22.90
CA ALA A 161 10.36 9.16 -23.47
C ALA A 161 9.00 9.38 -22.79
N PHE A 162 8.38 8.31 -22.28
CA PHE A 162 7.08 8.33 -21.59
C PHE A 162 7.15 8.17 -20.06
N LEU A 163 8.34 7.89 -19.51
CA LEU A 163 8.62 7.90 -18.07
C LEU A 163 8.52 9.33 -17.55
N MET A 164 7.31 9.71 -17.19
CA MET A 164 7.03 10.92 -16.44
C MET A 164 7.02 10.57 -14.96
N PRO A 165 7.72 11.30 -14.08
CA PRO A 165 7.42 11.24 -12.65
C PRO A 165 5.92 11.52 -12.52
N TRP A 166 5.13 10.62 -11.93
CA TRP A 166 3.67 10.79 -11.98
C TRP A 166 3.20 12.12 -11.37
N GLY A 167 4.01 12.73 -10.49
CA GLY A 167 3.79 14.09 -9.96
C GLY A 167 3.73 15.20 -11.03
N SER A 168 4.23 14.96 -12.25
CA SER A 168 4.05 15.87 -13.40
C SER A 168 2.76 15.62 -14.18
N VAL A 169 2.00 14.57 -13.86
CA VAL A 169 0.62 14.39 -14.35
C VAL A 169 -0.29 15.25 -13.48
N TYR A 170 -0.43 16.52 -13.84
CA TYR A 170 -1.15 17.55 -13.07
C TYR A 170 -2.54 17.09 -12.61
N SER A 171 -3.24 16.34 -13.46
CA SER A 171 -4.58 15.81 -13.16
C SER A 171 -4.62 14.77 -12.04
N LEU A 172 -3.55 13.99 -11.83
CA LEU A 172 -3.50 12.96 -10.80
C LEU A 172 -3.19 13.57 -9.43
N THR A 173 -2.24 14.51 -9.37
CA THR A 173 -1.95 15.27 -8.15
C THR A 173 -3.19 16.03 -7.67
N GLN A 174 -3.88 16.75 -8.56
CA GLN A 174 -5.12 17.45 -8.23
C GLN A 174 -6.18 16.47 -7.71
N ARG A 175 -6.35 15.32 -8.37
CA ARG A 175 -7.29 14.28 -7.92
C ARG A 175 -6.95 13.77 -6.51
N LEU A 176 -5.67 13.55 -6.19
CA LEU A 176 -5.25 13.13 -4.85
C LEU A 176 -5.53 14.22 -3.80
N GLU A 177 -5.28 15.49 -4.10
CA GLU A 177 -5.59 16.62 -3.20
C GLU A 177 -7.09 16.75 -2.93
N GLU A 178 -7.93 16.67 -3.97
CA GLU A 178 -9.39 16.66 -3.87
C GLU A 178 -9.91 15.49 -2.99
N ARG A 179 -9.15 14.39 -2.95
CA ARG A 179 -9.44 13.19 -2.14
C ARG A 179 -8.86 13.24 -0.74
N GLY A 180 -8.22 14.33 -0.39
CA GLY A 180 -7.77 14.63 0.96
C GLY A 180 -6.36 14.17 1.29
N PHE A 181 -5.59 13.71 0.31
CA PHE A 181 -4.14 13.52 0.49
C PHE A 181 -3.49 14.88 0.69
N CYS A 182 -2.67 14.99 1.73
CA CYS A 182 -1.85 16.18 1.96
C CYS A 182 -0.59 16.15 1.11
N ARG A 183 0.09 17.30 0.99
CA ARG A 183 1.33 17.45 0.23
C ARG A 183 2.41 16.43 0.60
N SER A 184 2.47 16.06 1.88
CA SER A 184 3.44 15.06 2.37
C SER A 184 3.12 13.63 1.94
N GLU A 185 1.83 13.31 1.80
CA GLU A 185 1.39 11.99 1.33
C GLU A 185 1.55 11.87 -0.17
N ILE A 186 1.22 12.93 -0.91
CA ILE A 186 1.46 13.02 -2.36
C ILE A 186 2.96 12.88 -2.65
N LYS A 187 3.83 13.58 -1.90
CA LYS A 187 5.29 13.44 -2.06
C LYS A 187 5.76 12.02 -1.81
N PHE A 188 5.21 11.35 -0.80
CA PHE A 188 5.56 9.96 -0.47
C PHE A 188 5.09 8.96 -1.52
N LEU A 189 3.87 9.15 -2.05
CA LEU A 189 3.39 8.43 -3.23
C LEU A 189 4.33 8.59 -4.43
N GLY A 190 5.17 9.65 -4.45
CA GLY A 190 6.19 9.91 -5.47
C GLY A 190 7.15 8.74 -5.68
N GLY A 191 7.35 7.90 -4.67
CA GLY A 191 8.16 6.68 -4.76
C GLY A 191 7.44 5.46 -5.33
N TYR A 192 6.13 5.53 -5.56
CA TYR A 192 5.31 4.45 -6.10
C TYR A 192 5.13 4.56 -7.62
N THR A 193 4.70 3.47 -8.24
CA THR A 193 4.32 3.41 -9.66
C THR A 193 3.16 4.36 -9.97
N ILE A 194 3.04 4.81 -11.23
CA ILE A 194 1.89 5.63 -11.63
C ILE A 194 0.58 4.85 -11.47
N SER A 195 0.64 3.54 -11.70
CA SER A 195 -0.44 2.60 -11.48
C SER A 195 -0.94 2.60 -10.03
N SER A 196 -0.03 2.52 -9.05
CA SER A 196 -0.34 2.62 -7.62
C SER A 196 -0.87 3.99 -7.24
N ALA A 197 -0.29 5.08 -7.78
CA ALA A 197 -0.76 6.44 -7.52
C ALA A 197 -2.18 6.68 -8.08
N TYR A 198 -2.47 6.16 -9.27
CA TYR A 198 -3.82 6.16 -9.85
C TYR A 198 -4.79 5.37 -8.97
N PHE A 199 -4.43 4.15 -8.57
CA PHE A 199 -5.26 3.33 -7.70
C PHE A 199 -5.54 4.02 -6.36
N ALA A 200 -4.52 4.66 -5.76
CA ALA A 200 -4.66 5.47 -4.55
C ALA A 200 -5.66 6.62 -4.74
N SER A 201 -5.69 7.25 -5.93
CA SER A 201 -6.64 8.34 -6.25
C SER A 201 -8.11 7.90 -6.34
N CYS A 202 -8.34 6.60 -6.48
CA CYS A 202 -9.68 6.01 -6.58
C CYS A 202 -10.21 5.49 -5.23
N ILE A 203 -9.35 5.41 -4.22
CA ILE A 203 -9.68 4.94 -2.87
C ILE A 203 -10.30 6.06 -2.03
N SER A 204 -11.36 5.74 -1.29
CA SER A 204 -11.85 6.59 -0.21
C SER A 204 -11.04 6.36 1.06
N ARG A 205 -10.56 7.45 1.66
CA ARG A 205 -9.78 7.46 2.91
C ARG A 205 -10.61 8.06 4.04
N TYR A 206 -10.45 7.52 5.23
CA TYR A 206 -10.87 8.21 6.46
C TYR A 206 -9.93 9.40 6.69
N LYS A 207 -10.47 10.61 6.51
CA LYS A 207 -9.68 11.84 6.64
C LYS A 207 -9.72 12.36 8.06
N LYS A 208 -8.56 12.42 8.70
CA LYS A 208 -8.42 12.97 10.05
C LYS A 208 -7.94 14.41 10.01
N GLY A 209 -8.81 15.35 10.38
CA GLY A 209 -8.43 16.75 10.62
C GLY A 209 -8.10 17.55 9.35
N ASN A 210 -7.54 18.75 9.54
CA ASN A 210 -7.23 19.68 8.47
C ASN A 210 -5.76 19.56 8.04
N HIS A 211 -5.53 19.37 6.73
CA HIS A 211 -4.21 19.16 6.13
C HIS A 211 -3.69 20.33 5.28
N VAL A 212 -4.40 21.47 5.24
CA VAL A 212 -4.08 22.63 4.37
C VAL A 212 -2.65 23.16 4.58
N ASN A 213 -2.14 23.10 5.81
CA ASN A 213 -0.83 23.65 6.17
C ASN A 213 0.33 22.64 6.05
N CYS A 214 0.08 21.41 5.58
CA CYS A 214 1.14 20.40 5.45
C CYS A 214 2.16 20.80 4.37
N THR A 215 3.42 20.41 4.56
CA THR A 215 4.49 20.58 3.58
C THR A 215 4.78 19.25 2.85
N GLU A 216 5.61 19.26 1.82
CA GLU A 216 6.03 18.02 1.13
C GLU A 216 6.76 17.04 2.06
N THR A 217 7.46 17.55 3.08
CA THR A 217 8.28 16.74 3.98
C THR A 217 7.61 16.48 5.32
N LYS A 218 6.50 17.16 5.64
CA LYS A 218 5.86 17.07 6.95
C LYS A 218 4.33 17.18 6.86
N CYS A 219 3.65 16.12 7.29
CA CYS A 219 2.24 16.19 7.65
C CYS A 219 2.11 16.81 9.06
N ILE A 220 1.53 18.00 9.16
CA ILE A 220 1.36 18.71 10.44
C ILE A 220 0.29 18.03 11.29
N THR A 221 -0.79 17.57 10.67
CA THR A 221 -1.96 16.97 11.33
C THR A 221 -1.63 15.67 12.06
N TYR A 222 -0.62 14.95 11.58
CA TYR A 222 -0.14 13.71 12.20
C TYR A 222 0.93 13.94 13.27
N GLN A 223 1.31 15.19 13.54
CA GLN A 223 2.22 15.48 14.66
C GLN A 223 1.45 15.49 15.97
N VAL A 224 1.99 14.80 16.97
CA VAL A 224 1.52 14.93 18.35
C VAL A 224 1.99 16.29 18.88
N THR A 225 1.04 17.17 19.21
CA THR A 225 1.30 18.51 19.75
C THR A 225 0.87 18.58 21.22
N SER A 226 1.12 19.72 21.87
CA SER A 226 0.61 20.01 23.23
C SER A 226 -0.92 20.00 23.34
N GLU A 227 -1.63 20.11 22.21
CA GLU A 227 -3.09 20.06 22.13
C GLU A 227 -3.62 18.62 22.03
N TYR A 228 -2.73 17.62 22.05
CA TYR A 228 -3.11 16.22 22.00
C TYR A 228 -4.08 15.85 23.14
N ARG A 229 -5.14 15.11 22.79
CA ARG A 229 -6.10 14.55 23.73
C ARG A 229 -6.41 13.12 23.30
N SER A 230 -6.33 12.20 24.26
CA SER A 230 -6.79 10.83 24.09
C SER A 230 -8.28 10.81 23.76
N MET A 231 -8.73 9.83 22.98
CA MET A 231 -10.09 9.80 22.44
C MET A 231 -10.88 8.60 22.98
N GLN A 232 -12.15 8.82 23.29
CA GLN A 232 -13.11 7.75 23.59
C GLN A 232 -13.64 7.12 22.30
N VAL A 233 -14.11 5.86 22.34
CA VAL A 233 -14.64 5.18 21.14
C VAL A 233 -15.89 5.89 20.62
N ASN A 234 -16.79 6.29 21.53
CA ASN A 234 -17.98 7.11 21.27
C ASN A 234 -18.28 7.95 22.51
N ASP A 235 -18.47 9.26 22.37
CA ASP A 235 -18.90 10.15 23.46
C ASP A 235 -20.28 9.78 24.05
N LYS A 236 -21.04 8.91 23.36
CA LYS A 236 -22.42 8.51 23.73
C LYS A 236 -22.53 7.16 24.45
N ASP A 237 -21.60 6.23 24.23
CA ASP A 237 -21.64 4.88 24.80
C ASP A 237 -20.75 4.74 26.05
N CYS A 238 -19.93 5.76 26.32
CA CYS A 238 -19.21 5.89 27.57
C CYS A 238 -20.16 6.48 28.62
N ILE A 239 -20.73 5.62 29.47
CA ILE A 239 -21.61 6.03 30.59
C ILE A 239 -20.89 7.00 31.54
N ASP A 240 -19.55 6.95 31.58
CA ASP A 240 -18.72 7.89 32.33
C ASP A 240 -17.67 8.58 31.43
N SER A 241 -17.84 9.89 31.24
CA SER A 241 -16.89 10.75 30.52
C SER A 241 -15.55 10.92 31.25
N HIS A 242 -15.37 10.31 32.44
CA HIS A 242 -14.19 10.41 33.32
C HIS A 242 -13.49 9.05 33.57
N CYS A 243 -13.77 8.03 32.75
CA CYS A 243 -13.39 6.62 33.00
C CYS A 243 -11.95 6.20 32.57
N GLY A 244 -10.94 7.05 32.75
CA GLY A 244 -9.55 6.63 32.53
C GLY A 244 -9.16 5.54 33.52
N LEU A 245 -8.83 4.34 33.05
CA LEU A 245 -8.29 3.26 33.87
C LEU A 245 -6.78 3.30 33.81
N GLU A 246 -6.17 3.64 34.94
CA GLU A 246 -4.73 3.61 35.12
C GLU A 246 -4.24 2.21 35.49
N VAL A 247 -3.01 1.92 35.08
CA VAL A 247 -2.30 0.74 35.54
C VAL A 247 -1.63 1.00 36.89
N ASP A 248 -1.34 -0.07 37.62
CA ASP A 248 -0.47 -0.01 38.80
C ASP A 248 0.96 0.36 38.37
N THR A 249 1.30 1.64 38.50
CA THR A 249 2.57 2.22 38.06
C THR A 249 3.76 1.78 38.91
N ASP A 250 3.54 1.46 40.18
CA ASP A 250 4.57 0.90 41.06
C ASP A 250 4.91 -0.53 40.64
N LYS A 251 3.88 -1.34 40.36
CA LYS A 251 4.07 -2.69 39.83
C LYS A 251 4.75 -2.66 38.47
N LEU A 252 4.31 -1.78 37.56
CA LEU A 252 4.95 -1.58 36.25
C LEU A 252 6.44 -1.25 36.39
N SER A 253 6.77 -0.26 37.22
CA SER A 253 8.16 0.15 37.49
C SER A 253 8.98 -1.01 38.07
N SER A 254 8.39 -1.80 38.97
CA SER A 254 9.06 -2.97 39.55
C SER A 254 9.37 -4.07 38.52
N LEU A 255 8.50 -4.26 37.52
CA LEU A 255 8.70 -5.22 36.44
C LEU A 255 9.83 -4.76 35.50
N LEU A 256 9.80 -3.48 35.09
CA LEU A 256 10.82 -2.91 34.20
C LEU A 256 12.22 -2.96 34.82
N ARG A 257 12.35 -2.65 36.12
CA ARG A 257 13.65 -2.73 36.82
C ARG A 257 14.19 -4.15 36.95
N LYS A 258 13.33 -5.17 36.82
CA LYS A 258 13.72 -6.59 36.77
C LYS A 258 14.02 -7.07 35.34
N GLY A 259 13.88 -6.21 34.33
CA GLY A 259 14.01 -6.59 32.92
C GLY A 259 12.85 -7.45 32.41
N ALA A 260 11.71 -7.46 33.10
CA ALA A 260 10.51 -8.19 32.69
C ALA A 260 9.76 -7.42 31.59
N THR A 261 9.02 -8.15 30.74
CA THR A 261 8.13 -7.54 29.73
C THR A 261 6.73 -7.42 30.33
N PRO A 262 6.24 -6.21 30.65
CA PRO A 262 4.93 -6.03 31.26
C PRO A 262 3.81 -6.23 30.23
N VAL A 263 2.86 -7.13 30.52
CA VAL A 263 1.69 -7.39 29.68
C VAL A 263 0.41 -7.13 30.45
N SER A 264 -0.56 -6.51 29.78
CA SER A 264 -1.82 -6.05 30.35
C SER A 264 -2.99 -6.96 29.93
N VAL A 265 -4.04 -6.98 30.74
CA VAL A 265 -5.35 -7.54 30.37
C VAL A 265 -6.46 -6.75 31.06
N ARG A 266 -7.63 -6.68 30.42
CA ARG A 266 -8.85 -6.21 31.07
C ARG A 266 -9.34 -7.28 32.04
N SER A 267 -9.47 -6.93 33.32
CA SER A 267 -9.98 -7.82 34.38
C SER A 267 -11.19 -7.20 35.07
N ILE A 268 -12.08 -8.04 35.58
CA ILE A 268 -13.20 -7.64 36.44
C ILE A 268 -12.88 -8.08 37.87
N GLU A 269 -13.07 -7.18 38.84
CA GLU A 269 -12.74 -7.43 40.23
C GLU A 269 -13.93 -8.04 41.01
N GLY A 270 -13.98 -9.36 41.10
CA GLY A 270 -14.91 -10.12 41.94
C GLY A 270 -16.38 -9.72 41.76
N ASP A 271 -17.17 -9.81 42.84
CA ASP A 271 -18.61 -9.48 42.89
C ASP A 271 -18.92 -7.99 42.66
N SER A 272 -17.92 -7.12 42.58
CA SER A 272 -18.11 -5.67 42.46
C SER A 272 -18.31 -5.18 41.02
N GLU A 273 -18.17 -6.07 40.02
CA GLU A 273 -18.20 -5.79 38.58
C GLU A 273 -17.25 -4.64 38.14
N LYS A 274 -16.31 -4.23 38.99
CA LYS A 274 -15.40 -3.12 38.70
C LYS A 274 -14.32 -3.56 37.72
N VAL A 275 -14.20 -2.82 36.62
CA VAL A 275 -13.18 -3.06 35.60
C VAL A 275 -11.84 -2.49 36.06
N LYS A 276 -10.77 -3.26 35.91
CA LYS A 276 -9.38 -2.83 36.15
C LYS A 276 -8.43 -3.38 35.08
N ILE A 277 -7.23 -2.81 35.02
CA ILE A 277 -6.14 -3.32 34.20
C ILE A 277 -5.22 -4.15 35.10
N GLU A 278 -5.04 -5.42 34.77
CA GLU A 278 -4.07 -6.28 35.45
C GLU A 278 -2.78 -6.36 34.60
N ILE A 279 -1.65 -5.99 35.19
CA ILE A 279 -0.31 -6.17 34.60
C ILE A 279 0.40 -7.39 35.20
N LYS A 280 1.07 -8.17 34.35
CA LYS A 280 1.96 -9.29 34.73
C LYS A 280 3.25 -9.29 33.91
N ASP A 281 4.23 -10.07 34.33
CA ASP A 281 5.38 -10.42 33.50
C ASP A 281 4.94 -11.40 32.41
N SER A 282 5.35 -11.14 31.17
CA SER A 282 5.17 -12.04 30.03
C SER A 282 5.68 -13.47 30.29
N ALA A 283 6.72 -13.64 31.11
CA ALA A 283 7.29 -14.95 31.41
C ALA A 283 6.39 -15.82 32.31
N LEU A 284 5.35 -15.23 32.90
CA LEU A 284 4.38 -15.90 33.77
C LEU A 284 3.05 -16.21 33.06
N VAL A 285 3.01 -16.01 31.74
CA VAL A 285 1.82 -16.22 30.91
C VAL A 285 2.24 -16.92 29.62
N ASP A 286 1.30 -17.59 28.95
CA ASP A 286 1.65 -18.41 27.79
C ASP A 286 2.11 -17.56 26.60
N GLN A 287 1.25 -16.64 26.17
CA GLN A 287 1.45 -15.82 24.98
C GLN A 287 0.81 -14.44 25.15
N TYR A 288 1.31 -13.47 24.39
CA TYR A 288 0.74 -12.12 24.33
C TYR A 288 0.80 -11.53 22.92
N VAL A 289 -0.08 -10.57 22.67
CA VAL A 289 -0.11 -9.76 21.44
C VAL A 289 0.52 -8.41 21.71
N ALA A 290 1.51 -8.00 20.93
CA ALA A 290 1.98 -6.61 20.98
C ALA A 290 1.11 -5.75 20.06
N ILE A 291 0.69 -4.58 20.55
CA ILE A 291 -0.12 -3.64 19.78
C ILE A 291 0.78 -2.50 19.32
N SER A 292 0.76 -2.23 18.01
CA SER A 292 1.28 -0.99 17.46
C SER A 292 0.14 -0.10 17.01
N HIS A 293 -0.12 0.99 17.72
CA HIS A 293 -1.05 2.02 17.27
C HIS A 293 -0.36 3.25 16.76
N VAL A 294 -1.07 4.01 15.95
CA VAL A 294 -0.67 5.37 15.55
C VAL A 294 -1.04 6.36 16.67
N TRP A 295 -0.06 7.04 17.25
CA TRP A 295 -0.32 8.02 18.33
C TRP A 295 -1.26 9.14 17.90
N SER A 296 -1.09 9.70 16.70
CA SER A 296 -2.00 10.72 16.18
C SER A 296 -3.45 10.22 16.09
N ASP A 297 -3.69 8.91 16.15
CA ASP A 297 -5.02 8.27 16.24
C ASP A 297 -5.69 8.31 17.61
N ARG A 298 -5.01 8.92 18.59
CA ARG A 298 -5.53 9.29 19.92
C ARG A 298 -5.72 8.12 20.90
N LEU A 299 -5.02 7.00 20.68
CA LEU A 299 -4.95 5.87 21.63
C LEU A 299 -3.80 5.99 22.64
N GLY A 300 -2.85 6.92 22.40
CA GLY A 300 -1.82 7.33 23.37
C GLY A 300 -2.39 8.18 24.52
N ASN A 301 -1.68 8.27 25.64
CA ASN A 301 -1.98 9.16 26.76
C ASN A 301 -0.69 9.80 27.30
N PRO A 302 -0.49 11.13 27.14
CA PRO A 302 0.73 11.80 27.59
C PRO A 302 0.75 12.14 29.07
N GLU A 303 -0.38 12.03 29.78
CA GLU A 303 -0.53 12.46 31.18
C GLU A 303 -0.42 11.29 32.15
N ALA A 304 -0.84 10.08 31.73
CA ALA A 304 -0.87 8.90 32.58
C ALA A 304 -0.75 7.60 31.77
N ASN A 305 -0.33 6.52 32.44
CA ASN A 305 -0.37 5.16 31.91
C ASN A 305 -1.81 4.61 31.96
N ALA A 306 -2.69 5.17 31.14
CA ALA A 306 -4.12 4.95 31.23
C ALA A 306 -4.81 4.86 29.86
N LEU A 307 -5.87 4.06 29.79
CA LEU A 307 -6.82 4.03 28.67
C LEU A 307 -8.24 4.27 29.18
N TYR A 308 -9.09 4.91 28.37
CA TYR A 308 -10.53 4.96 28.67
C TYR A 308 -11.13 3.55 28.68
N CYS A 309 -12.08 3.26 29.58
CA CYS A 309 -12.75 1.96 29.67
C CYS A 309 -13.23 1.40 28.32
N CYS A 310 -13.84 2.25 27.48
CA CYS A 310 -14.31 1.84 26.16
C CYS A 310 -13.18 1.46 25.20
N GLN A 311 -12.06 2.18 25.24
CA GLN A 311 -10.88 1.85 24.45
C GLN A 311 -10.22 0.57 24.96
N LEU A 312 -10.15 0.38 26.28
CA LEU A 312 -9.65 -0.85 26.87
C LEU A 312 -10.50 -2.06 26.46
N GLN A 313 -11.84 -1.94 26.54
CA GLN A 313 -12.75 -2.98 26.09
C GLN A 313 -12.56 -3.30 24.61
N ARG A 314 -12.60 -2.28 23.75
CA ARG A 314 -12.40 -2.46 22.30
C ARG A 314 -11.04 -3.10 21.99
N THR A 315 -9.99 -2.66 22.69
CA THR A 315 -8.64 -3.21 22.54
C THR A 315 -8.60 -4.69 22.94
N GLN A 316 -9.24 -5.04 24.05
CA GLN A 316 -9.37 -6.43 24.51
C GLN A 316 -10.11 -7.30 23.47
N GLU A 317 -11.25 -6.83 22.95
CA GLU A 317 -12.03 -7.54 21.93
C GLU A 317 -11.21 -7.80 20.64
N MET A 318 -10.39 -6.83 20.21
CA MET A 318 -9.53 -6.97 19.03
C MET A 318 -8.43 -8.02 19.23
N VAL A 319 -7.78 -8.05 20.42
CA VAL A 319 -6.75 -9.07 20.70
C VAL A 319 -7.34 -10.44 21.00
N ASP A 320 -8.53 -10.51 21.59
CA ASP A 320 -9.26 -11.76 21.81
C ASP A 320 -9.67 -12.41 20.48
N GLY A 321 -9.98 -11.61 19.45
CA GLY A 321 -10.17 -12.09 18.07
C GLY A 321 -8.96 -12.83 17.50
N LEU A 322 -7.76 -12.61 18.05
CA LEU A 322 -6.53 -13.32 17.71
C LEU A 322 -6.24 -14.50 18.66
N GLY A 323 -7.17 -14.91 19.52
CA GLY A 323 -6.97 -16.01 20.48
C GLY A 323 -6.55 -17.34 19.84
N HIS A 324 -7.04 -17.62 18.63
CA HIS A 324 -6.65 -18.79 17.84
C HIS A 324 -5.18 -18.79 17.41
N ILE A 325 -4.54 -17.62 17.35
CA ILE A 325 -3.12 -17.42 16.98
C ILE A 325 -2.22 -17.55 18.21
N THR A 326 -2.74 -17.16 19.38
CA THR A 326 -2.03 -17.20 20.65
C THR A 326 -2.22 -18.50 21.43
N GLU A 327 -3.13 -19.36 20.97
CA GLU A 327 -3.54 -20.61 21.64
C GLU A 327 -4.01 -20.37 23.09
N SER A 328 -4.49 -19.16 23.40
CA SER A 328 -4.91 -18.75 24.74
C SER A 328 -6.35 -19.17 25.03
N SER A 329 -6.57 -19.82 26.18
CA SER A 329 -7.91 -20.14 26.71
C SER A 329 -8.55 -19.01 27.53
N ASP A 330 -7.75 -18.02 27.95
CA ASP A 330 -8.15 -16.83 28.71
C ASP A 330 -8.15 -15.57 27.82
N PRO A 331 -8.76 -14.46 28.28
CA PRO A 331 -8.63 -13.17 27.60
C PRO A 331 -7.17 -12.88 27.26
N VAL A 332 -6.92 -12.58 25.99
CA VAL A 332 -5.59 -12.51 25.43
C VAL A 332 -4.87 -11.32 26.06
N ARG A 333 -3.69 -11.60 26.62
CA ARG A 333 -2.85 -10.54 27.18
C ARG A 333 -2.20 -9.75 26.06
N PHE A 334 -2.02 -8.47 26.30
CA PHE A 334 -1.44 -7.59 25.30
C PHE A 334 -0.44 -6.60 25.88
N TRP A 335 0.55 -6.24 25.06
CA TRP A 335 1.46 -5.14 25.32
C TRP A 335 1.03 -3.94 24.47
N ILE A 336 0.97 -2.75 25.07
CA ILE A 336 0.70 -1.48 24.38
C ILE A 336 1.51 -0.39 25.07
N ASP A 337 2.17 0.46 24.29
CA ASP A 337 3.07 1.49 24.83
C ASP A 337 2.37 2.45 25.81
N THR A 338 1.12 2.85 25.54
CA THR A 338 0.31 3.71 26.42
C THR A 338 0.24 3.19 27.85
N LEU A 339 0.15 1.88 28.05
CA LEU A 339 0.04 1.27 29.37
C LEU A 339 1.40 0.85 29.92
N CYS A 340 2.31 0.39 29.05
CA CYS A 340 3.53 -0.31 29.44
C CYS A 340 4.80 0.55 29.44
N ILE A 341 4.77 1.78 28.91
CA ILE A 341 5.91 2.71 28.95
C ILE A 341 5.61 3.83 29.98
N PRO A 342 6.33 3.91 31.11
CA PRO A 342 6.07 4.90 32.15
C PRO A 342 6.04 6.34 31.62
N VAL A 343 5.02 7.10 31.98
CA VAL A 343 4.89 8.52 31.60
C VAL A 343 5.71 9.43 32.51
N GLN A 344 5.57 9.26 33.83
CA GLN A 344 6.13 10.19 34.81
C GLN A 344 7.56 9.84 35.26
N ASN A 345 7.94 8.55 35.23
CA ASN A 345 9.26 8.12 35.68
C ASN A 345 10.23 8.02 34.50
N GLU A 346 11.10 9.02 34.35
CA GLU A 346 12.04 9.09 33.22
C GLU A 346 13.04 7.92 33.18
N GLN A 347 13.50 7.45 34.34
CA GLN A 347 14.48 6.36 34.40
C GLN A 347 13.85 5.05 33.93
N ASP A 348 12.66 4.72 34.46
CA ASP A 348 11.95 3.50 34.09
C ASP A 348 11.42 3.59 32.64
N ARG A 349 11.08 4.80 32.16
CA ARG A 349 10.75 5.06 30.75
C ARG A 349 11.93 4.75 29.82
N ARG A 350 13.16 5.13 30.18
CA ARG A 350 14.35 4.82 29.37
C ARG A 350 14.60 3.31 29.31
N LEU A 351 14.41 2.58 30.41
CA LEU A 351 14.49 1.12 30.43
C LEU A 351 13.45 0.49 29.50
N ALA A 352 12.21 0.97 29.54
CA ALA A 352 11.16 0.47 28.65
C ALA A 352 11.49 0.74 27.17
N ILE A 353 12.00 1.94 26.84
CA ILE A 353 12.36 2.30 25.47
C ILE A 353 13.56 1.47 24.96
N SER A 354 14.54 1.15 25.81
CA SER A 354 15.67 0.30 25.39
C SER A 354 15.24 -1.12 25.04
N ASP A 355 14.14 -1.60 25.63
CA ASP A 355 13.60 -2.94 25.41
C ASP A 355 12.53 -3.01 24.30
N MET A 356 12.28 -1.93 23.56
CA MET A 356 11.24 -1.90 22.51
C MET A 356 11.35 -3.05 21.50
N ALA A 357 12.56 -3.35 21.03
CA ALA A 357 12.81 -4.46 20.11
C ALA A 357 12.40 -5.82 20.72
N LYS A 358 12.67 -6.00 22.02
CA LYS A 358 12.33 -7.21 22.77
C LYS A 358 10.81 -7.41 22.77
N TYR A 359 10.04 -6.37 23.10
CA TYR A 359 8.57 -6.44 23.22
C TYR A 359 7.88 -6.91 21.93
N TYR A 360 8.38 -6.54 20.76
CA TYR A 360 7.83 -7.00 19.48
C TYR A 360 8.36 -8.37 19.06
N SER A 361 9.63 -8.67 19.33
CA SER A 361 10.26 -9.95 18.94
C SER A 361 9.77 -11.16 19.77
N GLU A 362 9.45 -10.94 21.04
CA GLU A 362 8.95 -11.97 21.95
C GLU A 362 7.43 -12.18 21.81
N ALA A 363 6.71 -11.20 21.24
CA ALA A 363 5.28 -11.29 21.04
C ALA A 363 4.91 -12.44 20.10
N SER A 364 3.70 -12.98 20.31
CA SER A 364 3.17 -14.07 19.48
C SER A 364 2.76 -13.56 18.11
N CYS A 365 2.25 -12.34 18.06
CA CYS A 365 2.07 -11.54 16.87
C CYS A 365 2.02 -10.05 17.25
N VAL A 366 2.10 -9.19 16.23
CA VAL A 366 1.85 -7.75 16.35
C VAL A 366 0.54 -7.41 15.67
N LEU A 367 -0.33 -6.68 16.37
CA LEU A 367 -1.56 -6.11 15.84
C LEU A 367 -1.38 -4.60 15.61
N VAL A 368 -1.48 -4.18 14.35
CA VAL A 368 -1.40 -2.77 13.94
C VAL A 368 -2.79 -2.13 13.96
N LEU A 369 -2.89 -0.98 14.63
CA LEU A 369 -4.08 -0.14 14.72
C LEU A 369 -3.83 1.21 14.02
N ASP A 370 -4.50 1.41 12.88
CA ASP A 370 -4.51 2.66 12.12
C ASP A 370 -5.97 3.02 11.82
N ALA A 371 -6.37 4.27 12.09
CA ALA A 371 -7.77 4.67 12.01
C ALA A 371 -8.36 4.54 10.59
N ASP A 372 -7.55 4.71 9.55
CA ASP A 372 -7.99 4.57 8.17
C ASP A 372 -8.17 3.10 7.76
N LEU A 373 -7.27 2.22 8.21
CA LEU A 373 -7.44 0.78 8.03
C LEU A 373 -8.66 0.25 8.78
N MET A 374 -8.86 0.68 10.03
CA MET A 374 -10.01 0.31 10.86
C MET A 374 -11.35 0.86 10.34
N ALA A 375 -11.34 1.82 9.41
CA ALA A 375 -12.52 2.28 8.70
C ALA A 375 -12.81 1.48 7.42
N CYS A 376 -11.85 0.69 6.94
CA CYS A 376 -11.93 -0.13 5.74
C CYS A 376 -12.37 -1.56 6.09
N SER A 377 -13.22 -2.18 5.24
CA SER A 377 -13.64 -3.57 5.41
C SER A 377 -12.61 -4.52 4.81
N THR A 378 -12.43 -5.69 5.43
CA THR A 378 -11.64 -6.82 4.92
C THR A 378 -12.20 -7.43 3.64
N MET A 379 -13.45 -7.14 3.29
CA MET A 379 -14.11 -7.68 2.09
C MET A 379 -13.61 -7.07 0.77
N VAL A 380 -12.73 -6.07 0.82
CA VAL A 380 -12.09 -5.51 -0.39
C VAL A 380 -10.97 -6.43 -0.89
N SER A 381 -10.51 -6.22 -2.13
CA SER A 381 -9.49 -7.09 -2.72
C SER A 381 -8.16 -7.06 -1.94
N PRO A 382 -7.37 -8.16 -1.90
CA PRO A 382 -6.05 -8.18 -1.27
C PRO A 382 -5.10 -7.09 -1.77
N ASN A 383 -5.13 -6.79 -3.07
CA ASN A 383 -4.36 -5.69 -3.67
C ASN A 383 -4.75 -4.32 -3.07
N GLU A 384 -6.04 -4.09 -2.85
CA GLU A 384 -6.52 -2.86 -2.21
C GLU A 384 -6.11 -2.81 -0.72
N LEU A 385 -6.20 -3.92 0.00
CA LEU A 385 -5.75 -4.01 1.40
C LEU A 385 -4.25 -3.69 1.53
N LEU A 386 -3.41 -4.29 0.69
CA LEU A 386 -1.96 -4.03 0.68
C LEU A 386 -1.63 -2.58 0.33
N LEU A 387 -2.34 -1.98 -0.63
CA LEU A 387 -2.13 -0.58 -0.95
C LEU A 387 -2.57 0.33 0.21
N ARG A 388 -3.71 0.05 0.84
CA ARG A 388 -4.16 0.81 2.02
C ARG A 388 -3.17 0.71 3.17
N ILE A 389 -2.62 -0.48 3.43
CA ILE A 389 -1.52 -0.67 4.41
C ILE A 389 -0.34 0.21 4.03
N SER A 390 0.12 0.17 2.78
CA SER A 390 1.25 0.97 2.27
C SER A 390 1.02 2.49 2.40
N LEU A 391 -0.24 2.92 2.32
CA LEU A 391 -0.66 4.32 2.44
C LEU A 391 -1.08 4.73 3.85
N SER A 392 -1.05 3.82 4.82
CA SER A 392 -1.46 4.06 6.19
C SER A 392 -0.54 5.08 6.88
N THR A 393 -1.03 5.73 7.93
CA THR A 393 -0.19 6.61 8.75
C THR A 393 0.88 5.80 9.47
N TRP A 394 0.57 4.53 9.80
CA TRP A 394 1.51 3.59 10.37
C TRP A 394 2.79 3.42 9.55
N MET A 395 2.71 3.29 8.23
CA MET A 395 3.87 3.15 7.32
C MET A 395 4.78 4.39 7.27
N ARG A 396 4.33 5.52 7.82
CA ARG A 396 5.07 6.80 7.79
C ARG A 396 5.88 7.06 9.06
N ARG A 397 5.92 6.10 9.99
CA ARG A 397 6.56 6.25 11.30
C ARG A 397 7.96 5.61 11.29
N LEU A 398 8.83 6.12 12.15
CA LEU A 398 10.19 5.59 12.27
C LEU A 398 10.22 4.21 12.95
N TRP A 399 9.29 3.98 13.88
CA TRP A 399 9.23 2.77 14.72
C TRP A 399 8.61 1.56 14.01
N THR A 400 8.02 1.78 12.82
CA THR A 400 7.43 0.75 11.96
C THR A 400 8.39 -0.41 11.69
N LEU A 401 9.69 -0.15 11.58
CA LEU A 401 10.68 -1.21 11.38
C LEU A 401 10.74 -2.18 12.56
N GLN A 402 10.79 -1.68 13.81
CA GLN A 402 10.82 -2.56 14.99
C GLN A 402 9.48 -3.28 15.18
N GLU A 403 8.38 -2.56 14.93
CA GLU A 403 7.02 -3.07 15.09
C GLU A 403 6.67 -4.15 14.05
N GLY A 404 7.12 -3.98 12.81
CA GLY A 404 6.75 -4.82 11.67
C GLY A 404 7.79 -5.87 11.28
N ALA A 405 9.08 -5.58 11.40
CA ALA A 405 10.13 -6.49 10.92
C ALA A 405 10.63 -7.47 11.99
N LEU A 406 10.51 -7.14 13.28
CA LEU A 406 10.96 -8.02 14.37
C LEU A 406 9.91 -9.05 14.80
N THR A 407 8.65 -8.84 14.44
CA THR A 407 7.56 -9.75 14.79
C THR A 407 7.60 -11.02 13.94
N LYS A 408 7.19 -12.14 14.54
CA LYS A 408 6.99 -13.41 13.82
C LYS A 408 5.79 -13.35 12.87
N ARG A 409 4.77 -12.58 13.23
CA ARG A 409 3.49 -12.48 12.52
C ARG A 409 2.93 -11.07 12.67
N LEU A 410 2.64 -10.42 11.55
CA LEU A 410 2.10 -9.05 11.51
C LEU A 410 0.66 -9.06 11.01
N TYR A 411 -0.25 -8.54 11.85
CA TYR A 411 -1.66 -8.40 11.55
C TYR A 411 -2.07 -6.94 11.56
N PHE A 412 -3.03 -6.60 10.70
CA PHE A 412 -3.64 -5.27 10.64
C PHE A 412 -5.11 -5.38 11.02
N GLN A 413 -5.58 -4.51 11.92
CA GLN A 413 -7.00 -4.41 12.24
C GLN A 413 -7.73 -3.60 11.16
N PHE A 414 -8.80 -4.19 10.64
CA PHE A 414 -9.77 -3.57 9.76
C PHE A 414 -11.12 -3.44 10.47
N LYS A 415 -12.12 -2.85 9.81
CA LYS A 415 -13.44 -2.58 10.36
C LYS A 415 -14.15 -3.82 10.91
N ASP A 416 -14.01 -4.95 10.24
CA ASP A 416 -14.77 -6.18 10.44
C ASP A 416 -13.90 -7.41 10.73
N GLY A 417 -12.58 -7.24 10.86
CA GLY A 417 -11.67 -8.35 11.13
C GLY A 417 -10.20 -7.93 11.07
N THR A 418 -9.31 -8.92 11.16
CA THR A 418 -7.87 -8.74 11.03
C THR A 418 -7.36 -9.43 9.76
N ALA A 419 -6.31 -8.89 9.16
CA ALA A 419 -5.65 -9.53 8.02
C ALA A 419 -4.15 -9.68 8.29
N SER A 420 -3.61 -10.86 7.95
CA SER A 420 -2.19 -11.20 8.02
C SER A 420 -1.48 -10.65 6.78
N LEU A 421 -0.40 -9.90 6.99
CA LEU A 421 0.37 -9.38 5.85
C LEU A 421 0.92 -10.50 4.97
N ASN A 422 1.45 -11.55 5.61
CA ASN A 422 2.04 -12.69 4.89
C ASN A 422 1.00 -13.41 4.04
N ASP A 423 -0.24 -13.52 4.52
CA ASP A 423 -1.29 -14.21 3.78
C ASP A 423 -1.81 -13.36 2.62
N LEU A 424 -1.94 -12.04 2.82
CA LEU A 424 -2.27 -11.10 1.74
C LEU A 424 -1.22 -11.12 0.63
N VAL A 425 0.07 -11.08 0.99
CA VAL A 425 1.18 -11.14 0.02
C VAL A 425 1.18 -12.47 -0.73
N LYS A 426 1.00 -13.59 -0.04
CA LYS A 426 0.88 -14.92 -0.67
C LYS A 426 -0.31 -15.01 -1.61
N GLU A 427 -1.45 -14.44 -1.24
CA GLU A 427 -2.65 -14.44 -2.07
C GLU A 427 -2.47 -13.62 -3.35
N VAL A 428 -1.87 -12.43 -3.25
CA VAL A 428 -1.57 -11.62 -4.44
C VAL A 428 -0.55 -12.32 -5.34
N ASN A 429 0.50 -12.91 -4.77
CA ASN A 429 1.49 -13.66 -5.54
C ASN A 429 0.89 -14.90 -6.21
N SER A 430 -0.04 -15.60 -5.56
CA SER A 430 -0.70 -16.76 -6.15
C SER A 430 -1.65 -16.34 -7.29
N GLN A 431 -2.40 -15.24 -7.13
CA GLN A 431 -3.21 -14.65 -8.21
C GLN A 431 -2.37 -14.25 -9.42
N GLN A 432 -1.15 -13.73 -9.21
CA GLN A 432 -0.22 -13.40 -10.30
C GLN A 432 0.42 -14.63 -10.94
N SER A 433 0.64 -15.72 -10.18
CA SER A 433 1.19 -16.97 -10.71
C SER A 433 0.23 -17.72 -11.66
N VAL A 434 -1.09 -17.59 -11.46
CA VAL A 434 -2.10 -18.11 -12.41
C VAL A 434 -2.13 -17.28 -13.71
N ALA A 435 -1.57 -16.07 -13.67
CA ALA A 435 -1.49 -15.14 -14.77
C ALA A 435 -0.05 -14.92 -15.30
N ASN A 436 0.92 -15.83 -15.09
CA ASN A 436 2.26 -15.85 -15.74
C ASN A 436 2.94 -14.48 -16.04
N ILE A 437 2.76 -13.47 -15.19
CA ILE A 437 3.38 -12.15 -15.32
C ILE A 437 3.75 -11.71 -13.91
N HIS A 438 4.99 -11.96 -13.52
CA HIS A 438 5.62 -11.37 -12.32
C HIS A 438 5.83 -9.87 -12.59
N ALA A 439 4.84 -9.03 -12.26
CA ALA A 439 4.93 -7.57 -12.46
C ALA A 439 4.67 -6.73 -11.20
N TYR A 440 4.49 -7.35 -10.03
CA TYR A 440 4.54 -6.61 -8.78
C TYR A 440 5.39 -7.41 -7.81
N ASP A 441 6.47 -6.80 -7.33
CA ASP A 441 7.18 -7.32 -6.17
C ASP A 441 6.55 -6.67 -4.93
N PRO A 442 5.66 -7.36 -4.20
CA PRO A 442 5.08 -6.84 -2.96
C PRO A 442 6.12 -6.70 -1.83
N CYS A 443 7.41 -7.03 -2.06
CA CYS A 443 8.49 -6.83 -1.10
C CYS A 443 8.81 -5.35 -0.77
N PHE A 444 8.12 -4.36 -1.35
CA PHE A 444 8.29 -2.95 -0.95
C PHE A 444 7.66 -2.57 0.42
N ILE A 445 7.13 -3.54 1.16
CA ILE A 445 6.50 -3.27 2.47
C ILE A 445 7.51 -3.36 3.64
N PHE A 446 8.72 -3.92 3.48
CA PHE A 446 9.79 -3.85 4.50
C PHE A 446 11.21 -3.86 3.93
#